data_AF-A0A1G4JJI3-F1
#
_entry.id   AF-A0A1G4JJI3-F1
#
_cell.length_a   1.000
_cell.length_b   1.000
_cell.length_c   1.000
_cell.angle_alpha   90.00
_cell.angle_beta   90.00
_cell.angle_gamma   90.00
#
_symmetry.space_group_name_H-M   'P 1'
#
loop_
_entity.id
_entity.type
_entity.pdbx_description
1 polymer ?
#
loop_
_entity_poly.entity_id
_entity_poly.type
_entity_poly.pdbx_seq_one_letter_code
_entity_poly.pdbx_strand_id
1 'polypeptide(L)'
;MLKTVARPSKLSLNALRLATVRHFHVATPSLGYKKWADLNLKDKQAFINQYIDLYKEKHPCSPSNTMHRTLVGEMEEFDDAPYVFGIVYNEIRSVAQGESLHNVKGRGALGDPDFEKLLFNGQ
;
A
#
# COMPACT_ATOMS: atom_id res chain seq x y z
N MET A 1 46.20 40.01 63.72
CA MET A 1 47.29 40.44 62.81
C MET A 1 47.20 39.63 61.53
N LEU A 2 47.42 40.30 60.38
CA LEU A 2 47.63 39.81 59.01
C LEU A 2 46.43 39.26 58.19
N LYS A 3 46.19 40.00 57.09
CA LYS A 3 45.28 39.79 55.95
C LYS A 3 45.88 38.79 54.96
N THR A 4 45.04 38.05 54.22
CA THR A 4 45.37 37.61 52.85
C THR A 4 44.13 37.56 51.95
N VAL A 5 44.38 37.71 50.66
CA VAL A 5 43.56 38.27 49.59
C VAL A 5 42.73 37.23 48.79
N ALA A 6 41.63 37.74 48.25
CA ALA A 6 40.68 37.28 47.22
C ALA A 6 41.07 36.19 46.19
N ARG A 7 40.03 35.50 45.68
CA ARG A 7 39.74 35.29 44.25
C ARG A 7 38.27 34.89 44.02
N PRO A 8 37.51 35.56 43.13
CA PRO A 8 36.25 35.01 42.61
C PRO A 8 36.53 34.21 41.32
N SER A 9 36.24 32.91 41.34
CA SER A 9 36.24 32.08 40.14
C SER A 9 34.88 32.14 39.46
N LYS A 10 34.87 32.73 38.26
CA LYS A 10 33.80 32.64 37.25
C LYS A 10 33.55 31.18 36.88
N LEU A 11 32.32 30.86 36.46
CA LEU A 11 31.88 29.80 35.53
C LEU A 11 30.38 29.58 35.83
N SER A 12 29.44 29.39 34.92
CA SER A 12 29.25 29.64 33.49
C SER A 12 27.76 29.37 33.31
N LEU A 13 26.97 30.37 32.92
CA LEU A 13 25.55 30.18 32.62
C LEU A 13 25.43 29.48 31.26
N ASN A 14 25.45 28.15 31.26
CA ASN A 14 25.11 27.38 30.07
C ASN A 14 23.58 27.42 29.90
N ALA A 15 23.13 28.42 29.14
CA ALA A 15 21.78 28.50 28.62
C ALA A 15 21.52 27.30 27.69
N LEU A 16 20.81 26.30 28.20
CA LEU A 16 20.23 25.22 27.39
C LEU A 16 19.12 25.81 26.51
N ARG A 17 19.48 26.25 25.31
CA ARG A 17 18.50 26.45 24.23
C ARG A 17 18.09 25.07 23.74
N LEU A 18 16.98 24.54 24.28
CA LEU A 18 16.25 23.43 23.67
C LEU A 18 15.70 23.93 22.32
N ALA A 19 16.44 23.69 21.25
CA ALA A 19 15.91 23.87 19.91
C ALA A 19 14.86 22.77 19.67
N THR A 20 13.58 23.12 19.79
CA THR A 20 12.49 22.26 19.34
C THR A 20 12.60 22.10 17.83
N VAL A 21 13.20 20.98 17.39
CA VAL A 21 13.24 20.58 15.99
C VAL A 21 11.81 20.22 15.57
N ARG A 22 11.11 21.17 14.93
CA ARG A 22 9.84 20.90 14.28
C ARG A 22 10.13 19.97 13.10
N HIS A 23 9.87 18.68 13.29
CA HIS A 23 9.86 17.72 12.20
C HIS A 23 8.61 17.98 11.37
N PHE A 24 8.80 18.59 10.21
CA PHE A 24 7.75 18.61 9.20
C PHE A 24 7.71 17.22 8.58
N HIS A 25 6.65 16.47 8.87
CA HIS A 25 6.34 15.28 8.09
C HIS A 25 6.04 15.75 6.66
N VAL A 26 7.00 15.56 5.76
CA VAL A 26 6.72 15.57 4.33
C VAL A 26 5.83 14.36 4.11
N ALA A 27 4.51 14.58 4.05
CA ALA A 27 3.61 13.58 3.53
C ALA A 27 4.02 13.36 2.07
N THR A 28 4.71 12.26 1.79
CA THR A 28 4.84 11.78 0.43
C THR A 28 3.42 11.72 -0.13
N PRO A 29 3.12 12.38 -1.26
CA PRO A 29 1.82 12.20 -1.88
C PRO A 29 1.75 10.71 -2.19
N SER A 30 0.96 9.96 -1.41
CA SER A 30 0.57 8.63 -1.83
C SER A 30 -0.15 8.85 -3.15
N LEU A 31 0.50 8.55 -4.26
CA LEU A 31 -0.18 8.31 -5.53
C LEU A 31 -1.16 7.17 -5.23
N GLY A 32 -2.35 7.53 -4.75
CA GLY A 32 -3.31 6.59 -4.21
C GLY A 32 -3.78 5.71 -5.35
N TYR A 33 -3.89 4.41 -5.07
CA TYR A 33 -4.53 3.49 -6.00
C TYR A 33 -5.96 4.00 -6.28
N LYS A 34 -6.31 4.11 -7.57
CA LYS A 34 -7.69 4.37 -7.99
C LYS A 34 -8.62 3.35 -7.36
N LYS A 35 -9.88 3.72 -7.09
CA LYS A 35 -10.87 2.72 -6.68
C LYS A 35 -11.33 1.95 -7.92
N TRP A 36 -11.82 0.73 -7.75
CA TRP A 36 -12.38 -0.06 -8.86
C TRP A 36 -13.40 0.72 -9.69
N ALA A 37 -14.27 1.50 -9.02
CA ALA A 37 -15.30 2.31 -9.68
C ALA A 37 -14.72 3.40 -10.60
N ASP A 38 -13.50 3.85 -10.33
CA ASP A 38 -12.81 4.93 -11.05
C ASP A 38 -11.99 4.40 -12.25
N LEU A 39 -11.85 3.07 -12.38
CA LEU A 39 -11.16 2.45 -13.51
C LEU A 39 -12.05 2.45 -14.75
N ASN A 40 -11.43 2.76 -15.90
CA ASN A 40 -12.08 2.54 -17.19
C ASN A 40 -12.18 1.02 -17.46
N LEU A 41 -13.00 0.64 -18.44
CA LEU A 41 -13.26 -0.76 -18.75
C LEU A 41 -12.00 -1.54 -19.14
N LYS A 42 -11.13 -0.93 -19.96
CA LYS A 42 -9.86 -1.53 -20.40
C LYS A 42 -8.94 -1.83 -19.22
N ASP A 43 -8.84 -0.92 -18.26
CA ASP A 43 -8.02 -1.11 -17.05
C ASP A 43 -8.59 -2.23 -16.17
N LYS A 44 -9.92 -2.32 -16.07
CA LYS A 44 -10.59 -3.42 -15.34
C LYS A 44 -10.31 -4.78 -15.99
N GLN A 45 -10.49 -4.89 -17.30
CA GLN A 45 -10.19 -6.13 -18.05
C GLN A 45 -8.70 -6.51 -17.97
N ALA A 46 -7.81 -5.52 -18.06
CA ALA A 46 -6.37 -5.72 -17.92
C ALA A 46 -6.01 -6.27 -16.53
N PHE A 47 -6.57 -5.67 -15.47
CA PHE A 47 -6.40 -6.18 -14.10
C PHE A 47 -6.89 -7.62 -13.98
N ILE A 48 -8.10 -7.93 -14.48
CA ILE A 48 -8.70 -9.26 -14.37
C ILE A 48 -7.81 -10.32 -15.02
N ASN A 49 -7.37 -10.10 -16.27
CA ASN A 49 -6.52 -11.05 -16.98
C ASN A 49 -5.21 -11.30 -16.25
N GLN A 50 -4.53 -10.22 -15.82
CA GLN A 50 -3.27 -10.33 -15.11
C GLN A 50 -3.42 -10.98 -13.73
N TYR A 51 -4.52 -10.70 -13.02
CA TYR A 51 -4.82 -11.34 -11.75
C TYR A 51 -4.98 -12.85 -11.92
N ILE A 52 -5.72 -13.30 -12.94
CA ILE A 52 -5.94 -14.72 -13.19
C ILE A 52 -4.65 -15.43 -13.57
N ASP A 53 -3.85 -14.81 -14.43
CA ASP A 53 -2.55 -15.36 -14.85
C ASP A 53 -1.61 -15.50 -13.65
N LEU A 54 -1.46 -14.44 -12.85
CA LEU A 54 -0.61 -14.44 -11.65
C LEU A 54 -1.13 -15.42 -10.59
N TYR A 55 -2.44 -15.46 -10.37
CA TYR A 55 -3.05 -16.38 -9.41
C TYR A 55 -2.82 -17.84 -9.83
N LYS A 56 -2.97 -18.16 -11.12
CA LYS A 56 -2.72 -19.51 -11.65
C LYS A 56 -1.25 -19.88 -11.54
N GLU A 57 -0.33 -18.96 -11.79
CA GLU A 57 1.11 -19.18 -11.63
C GLU A 57 1.46 -19.54 -10.18
N LYS A 58 0.97 -18.76 -9.21
CA LYS A 58 1.23 -18.98 -7.78
C LYS A 58 0.46 -20.16 -7.19
N HIS A 59 -0.71 -20.49 -7.75
CA HIS A 59 -1.62 -21.50 -7.24
C HIS A 59 -2.13 -22.45 -8.34
N PRO A 60 -1.24 -23.22 -9.00
CA PRO A 60 -1.59 -23.97 -10.22
C PRO A 60 -2.68 -25.03 -10.03
N CYS A 61 -2.78 -25.62 -8.83
CA CYS A 61 -3.76 -26.66 -8.50
C CYS A 61 -5.02 -26.13 -7.79
N SER A 62 -5.18 -24.81 -7.66
CA SER A 62 -6.33 -24.23 -6.96
C SER A 62 -7.63 -24.44 -7.76
N PRO A 63 -8.72 -24.94 -7.13
CA PRO A 63 -10.04 -25.01 -7.76
C PRO A 63 -10.55 -23.63 -8.25
N SER A 64 -10.08 -22.55 -7.62
CA SER A 64 -10.41 -21.18 -8.03
C SER A 64 -10.00 -20.89 -9.47
N ASN A 65 -9.01 -21.58 -10.05
CA ASN A 65 -8.62 -21.39 -11.45
C ASN A 65 -9.75 -21.74 -12.43
N THR A 66 -10.53 -22.78 -12.13
CA THR A 66 -11.70 -23.15 -12.95
C THR A 66 -12.79 -22.09 -12.83
N MET A 67 -13.06 -21.62 -11.61
CA MET A 67 -14.06 -20.58 -11.34
C MET A 67 -13.68 -19.25 -12.00
N HIS A 68 -12.43 -18.81 -11.88
CA HIS A 68 -11.92 -17.62 -12.55
C HIS A 68 -12.11 -17.70 -14.07
N ARG A 69 -11.76 -18.83 -14.69
CA ARG A 69 -11.96 -19.04 -16.14
C ARG A 69 -13.43 -18.94 -16.54
N THR A 70 -14.33 -19.51 -15.74
CA THR A 70 -15.79 -19.41 -16.01
C THR A 70 -16.27 -17.97 -15.93
N LEU A 71 -15.82 -17.20 -14.94
CA LEU A 71 -16.24 -15.80 -14.77
C LEU A 71 -15.78 -14.89 -15.91
N VAL A 72 -14.64 -15.17 -16.54
CA VAL A 72 -14.08 -14.33 -17.62
C VAL A 72 -14.41 -14.81 -19.02
N GLY A 73 -15.07 -15.97 -19.16
CA GLY A 73 -15.25 -16.64 -20.45
C GLY A 73 -15.94 -15.77 -21.52
N GLU A 74 -16.77 -14.83 -21.09
CA GLU A 74 -17.58 -13.97 -21.94
C GLU A 74 -17.20 -12.47 -21.82
N MET A 75 -16.10 -12.17 -21.10
CA MET A 75 -15.70 -10.80 -20.77
C MET A 75 -15.39 -9.95 -22.01
N GLU A 76 -14.61 -10.51 -22.95
CA GLU A 76 -14.21 -9.79 -24.17
C GLU A 76 -15.35 -9.73 -25.20
N GLU A 77 -16.17 -10.78 -25.29
CA GLU A 77 -17.28 -10.88 -26.24
C GLU A 77 -18.35 -9.81 -25.98
N PHE A 78 -18.66 -9.53 -24.71
CA PHE A 78 -19.71 -8.59 -24.33
C PHE A 78 -19.20 -7.24 -23.80
N ASP A 79 -17.90 -6.93 -23.98
CA ASP A 79 -17.28 -5.69 -23.46
C ASP A 79 -17.59 -5.49 -21.97
N ASP A 80 -17.39 -6.54 -21.17
CA ASP A 80 -17.73 -6.58 -19.74
C ASP A 80 -16.46 -6.57 -18.86
N ALA A 81 -16.66 -6.30 -17.57
CA ALA A 81 -15.70 -6.55 -16.51
C ALA A 81 -16.44 -7.11 -15.27
N PRO A 82 -16.42 -8.44 -15.06
CA PRO A 82 -17.19 -9.08 -14.01
C PRO A 82 -16.92 -8.45 -12.62
N TYR A 83 -17.98 -7.90 -12.02
CA TYR A 83 -17.86 -7.03 -10.84
C TYR A 83 -17.27 -7.71 -9.60
N VAL A 84 -17.34 -9.05 -9.54
CA VAL A 84 -16.71 -9.85 -8.48
C VAL A 84 -15.20 -9.60 -8.38
N PHE A 85 -14.52 -9.32 -9.49
CA PHE A 85 -13.10 -8.95 -9.47
C PHE A 85 -12.86 -7.55 -8.89
N GLY A 86 -13.88 -6.69 -8.87
CA GLY A 86 -13.83 -5.42 -8.14
C GLY A 86 -13.72 -5.59 -6.63
N ILE A 87 -14.27 -6.68 -6.07
CA ILE A 87 -14.09 -7.03 -4.66
C ILE A 87 -12.62 -7.38 -4.40
N VAL A 88 -12.05 -8.24 -5.26
CA VAL A 88 -10.64 -8.65 -5.19
C VAL A 88 -9.70 -7.45 -5.33
N TYR A 89 -9.93 -6.60 -6.32
CA TYR A 89 -9.17 -5.37 -6.54
C TYR A 89 -9.15 -4.47 -5.31
N ASN A 90 -10.34 -4.18 -4.78
CA ASN A 90 -10.46 -3.29 -3.62
C ASN A 90 -9.84 -3.91 -2.36
N GLU A 91 -9.85 -5.23 -2.22
CA GLU A 91 -9.20 -5.90 -1.11
C GLU A 91 -7.67 -5.81 -1.20
N ILE A 92 -7.08 -6.06 -2.38
CA ILE A 92 -5.64 -5.89 -2.60
C ILE A 92 -5.22 -4.43 -2.33
N ARG A 93 -6.01 -3.47 -2.82
CA ARG A 93 -5.83 -2.03 -2.53
C ARG A 93 -5.90 -1.76 -1.02
N SER A 94 -6.89 -2.29 -0.32
CA SER A 94 -7.06 -2.11 1.12
C SER A 94 -5.89 -2.70 1.90
N VAL A 95 -5.37 -3.88 1.51
CA VAL A 95 -4.17 -4.45 2.11
C VAL A 95 -2.94 -3.57 1.88
N ALA A 96 -2.75 -3.08 0.65
CA ALA A 96 -1.62 -2.23 0.29
C ALA A 96 -1.61 -0.91 1.10
N GLN A 97 -2.79 -0.39 1.42
CA GLN A 97 -2.97 0.83 2.22
C GLN A 97 -3.02 0.58 3.74
N GLY A 98 -3.00 -0.68 4.20
CA GLY A 98 -3.17 -1.02 5.61
C GLY A 98 -4.59 -0.81 6.15
N GLU A 99 -5.58 -0.78 5.26
CA GLU A 99 -7.01 -0.59 5.56
C GLU A 99 -7.78 -1.93 5.68
N SER A 100 -7.20 -3.05 5.23
CA SER A 100 -7.86 -4.37 5.31
C SER A 100 -8.00 -4.85 6.76
N LEU A 101 -9.19 -5.36 7.08
CA LEU A 101 -9.52 -5.92 8.41
C LEU A 101 -9.20 -7.41 8.51
N HIS A 102 -9.19 -8.13 7.39
CA HIS A 102 -9.14 -9.60 7.36
C HIS A 102 -7.88 -10.15 6.70
N ASN A 103 -7.24 -9.37 5.84
CA ASN A 103 -6.02 -9.77 5.15
C ASN A 103 -4.84 -8.94 5.63
N VAL A 104 -3.67 -9.57 5.70
CA VAL A 104 -2.45 -8.94 6.19
C VAL A 104 -1.40 -9.03 5.10
N LYS A 105 -0.68 -7.93 4.87
CA LYS A 105 0.44 -7.90 3.92
C LYS A 105 1.43 -9.03 4.21
N GLY A 106 1.83 -9.74 3.15
CA GLY A 106 2.69 -10.93 3.19
C GLY A 106 2.00 -12.23 3.60
N ARG A 107 0.67 -12.27 3.82
CA ARG A 107 -0.05 -13.48 4.24
C ARG A 107 -1.24 -13.80 3.33
N GLY A 108 -1.35 -15.06 2.94
CA GLY A 108 -2.42 -15.55 2.06
C GLY A 108 -2.31 -15.00 0.63
N ALA A 109 -3.24 -15.40 -0.23
CA ALA A 109 -3.20 -15.01 -1.65
C ALA A 109 -3.34 -13.49 -1.85
N LEU A 110 -4.27 -12.83 -1.13
CA LEU A 110 -4.53 -11.40 -1.29
C LEU A 110 -3.53 -10.51 -0.54
N GLY A 111 -2.76 -11.08 0.40
CA GLY A 111 -1.69 -10.37 1.08
C GLY A 111 -0.36 -10.42 0.34
N ASP A 112 -0.23 -11.24 -0.70
CA ASP A 112 1.02 -11.41 -1.43
C ASP A 112 1.37 -10.12 -2.21
N PRO A 113 2.57 -9.55 -2.00
CA PRO A 113 2.95 -8.25 -2.55
C PRO A 113 3.05 -8.23 -4.09
N ASP A 114 3.10 -9.38 -4.75
CA ASP A 114 3.08 -9.41 -6.22
C ASP A 114 1.73 -8.97 -6.79
N PHE A 115 0.62 -9.22 -6.08
CA PHE A 115 -0.70 -8.76 -6.52
C PHE A 115 -0.87 -7.23 -6.38
N GLU A 116 -0.16 -6.58 -5.45
CA GLU A 116 -0.14 -5.12 -5.30
C GLU A 116 0.36 -4.43 -6.59
N LYS A 117 1.27 -5.07 -7.32
CA LYS A 117 1.83 -4.54 -8.57
C LYS A 117 0.76 -4.37 -9.65
N LEU A 118 -0.32 -5.15 -9.59
CA LEU A 118 -1.44 -5.09 -10.53
C LEU A 118 -2.26 -3.79 -10.41
N LEU A 119 -2.15 -3.08 -9.28
CA LEU A 119 -2.90 -1.83 -9.05
C LEU A 119 -2.35 -0.63 -9.85
N PHE A 120 -1.11 -0.70 -10.34
CA PHE A 120 -0.42 0.41 -11.01
C PHE A 120 -0.67 0.49 -12.52
N ASN A 121 -1.28 -0.53 -13.13
CA ASN A 121 -1.43 -0.61 -14.59
C ASN A 121 -2.55 0.27 -15.18
N GLY A 122 -3.24 1.06 -14.33
CA GLY A 122 -4.27 2.04 -14.74
C GLY A 122 -3.89 3.50 -14.47
N GLN A 123 -2.60 3.82 -14.32
CA GLN A 123 -2.09 5.19 -14.19
C GLN A 123 -1.86 5.85 -15.55
#